data_AF-A0A6I5RBI9-F1
#
_entry.id   AF-A0A6I5RBI9-F1
#
_cell.length_a   1.000
_cell.length_b   1.000
_cell.length_c   1.000
_cell.angle_alpha   90.00
_cell.angle_beta   90.00
_cell.angle_gamma   90.00
#
_symmetry.space_group_name_H-M   'P 1'
#
loop_
_entity.id
_entity.type
_entity.pdbx_description
1 polymer ?
#
loop_
_entity_poly.entity_id
_entity_poly.type
_entity_poly.pdbx_seq_one_letter_code
_entity_poly.pdbx_strand_id
1 'polypeptide(L)'
;MAEIRVAVEGQSATTAVQALLAIEGVSGDYVVEAETEREGTLAVIATLIGIVGGTLAIAEQIRSWYQEYRQGKSGKSLKKVVIVGRNGDRLILENASVEQIQKILES
;
A
#
# COMPACT_ATOMS: atom_id res chain seq x y z
N MET A 1 -15.29 -9.14 -9.84
CA MET A 1 -14.42 -9.44 -8.68
C MET A 1 -13.79 -8.13 -8.30
N ALA A 2 -14.08 -7.60 -7.11
CA ALA A 2 -13.60 -6.29 -6.72
C ALA A 2 -12.28 -6.46 -5.94
N GLU A 3 -11.23 -5.81 -6.42
CA GLU A 3 -9.86 -5.95 -5.93
C GLU A 3 -9.48 -4.70 -5.15
N ILE A 4 -8.66 -4.85 -4.12
CA ILE A 4 -8.08 -3.71 -3.40
C ILE A 4 -6.78 -3.36 -4.09
N ARG A 5 -6.55 -2.08 -4.40
CA ARG A 5 -5.31 -1.63 -5.03
C ARG A 5 -4.54 -0.71 -4.10
N VAL A 6 -3.23 -0.85 -4.04
CA VAL A 6 -2.35 0.00 -3.25
C VAL A 6 -1.35 0.66 -4.20
N ALA A 7 -1.53 1.95 -4.43
CA ALA A 7 -0.61 2.77 -5.20
C ALA A 7 0.46 3.34 -4.27
N VAL A 8 1.72 3.05 -4.56
CA VAL A 8 2.89 3.48 -3.80
C VAL A 8 3.77 4.33 -4.71
N GLU A 9 4.02 5.57 -4.31
CA GLU A 9 4.88 6.49 -5.02
C GLU A 9 6.12 6.78 -4.17
N GLY A 10 7.30 6.65 -4.77
CA GLY A 10 8.57 6.93 -4.10
C GLY A 10 9.74 6.18 -4.72
N GLN A 11 10.96 6.60 -4.40
CA GLN A 11 12.17 5.93 -4.89
C GLN A 11 12.31 4.49 -4.37
N SER A 12 11.63 4.16 -3.27
CA SER A 12 11.60 2.82 -2.66
C SER A 12 10.26 2.10 -2.90
N ALA A 13 9.43 2.57 -3.86
CA ALA A 13 8.08 2.04 -4.08
C ALA A 13 8.07 0.53 -4.38
N THR A 14 8.98 0.05 -5.23
CA THR A 14 9.07 -1.38 -5.58
C THR A 14 9.37 -2.26 -4.37
N THR A 15 10.39 -1.89 -3.59
CA THR A 15 10.78 -2.64 -2.38
C THR A 15 9.68 -2.60 -1.33
N ALA A 16 9.02 -1.45 -1.17
CA ALA A 16 7.90 -1.32 -0.25
C ALA A 16 6.75 -2.24 -0.67
N VAL A 17 6.35 -2.25 -1.94
CA VAL A 17 5.27 -3.12 -2.43
C VAL A 17 5.62 -4.61 -2.28
N GLN A 18 6.88 -5.00 -2.52
CA GLN A 18 7.30 -6.38 -2.28
C GLN A 18 7.16 -6.80 -0.80
N ALA A 19 7.50 -5.90 0.13
CA ALA A 19 7.31 -6.16 1.56
C ALA A 19 5.84 -6.15 1.97
N LEU A 20 4.99 -5.34 1.31
CA LEU A 20 3.54 -5.34 1.52
C LEU A 20 2.94 -6.69 1.13
N LEU A 21 3.36 -7.26 -0.01
CA LEU A 21 2.91 -8.57 -0.47
C LEU A 21 3.53 -9.74 0.31
N ALA A 22 4.61 -9.49 1.05
CA ALA A 22 5.20 -10.47 1.96
C ALA A 22 4.49 -10.54 3.32
N ILE A 23 3.51 -9.68 3.58
CA ILE A 23 2.67 -9.73 4.79
C ILE A 23 1.90 -11.05 4.80
N GLU A 24 1.99 -11.78 5.91
CA GLU A 24 1.26 -13.03 6.07
C GLU A 24 -0.25 -12.76 6.04
N GLY A 25 -0.96 -13.50 5.19
CA GLY A 25 -2.39 -13.31 4.98
C GLY A 25 -2.73 -12.30 3.87
N VAL A 26 -1.74 -11.64 3.26
CA VAL A 26 -1.94 -10.85 2.03
C VAL A 26 -1.52 -11.69 0.83
N SER A 27 -2.35 -11.68 -0.23
CA SER A 27 -2.00 -12.29 -1.50
C SER A 27 -2.37 -11.35 -2.62
N GLY A 28 -1.51 -11.22 -3.62
CA GLY A 28 -1.67 -10.21 -4.64
C GLY A 28 -0.52 -10.18 -5.65
N ASP A 29 -0.72 -9.40 -6.68
CA ASP A 29 0.28 -9.10 -7.71
C ASP A 29 0.63 -7.62 -7.68
N TYR A 30 1.70 -7.21 -8.36
CA TYR A 30 2.02 -5.80 -8.51
C TYR A 30 2.48 -5.48 -9.92
N VAL A 31 2.19 -4.25 -10.33
CA VAL A 31 2.64 -3.67 -11.58
C VAL A 31 3.49 -2.45 -11.25
N VAL A 32 4.67 -2.39 -11.85
CA VAL A 32 5.56 -1.22 -11.75
C VAL A 32 5.19 -0.27 -12.88
N GLU A 33 4.63 0.88 -12.54
CA GLU A 33 4.41 1.98 -13.49
C GLU A 33 5.59 2.93 -13.39
N ALA A 34 6.58 2.71 -14.27
CA ALA A 34 7.74 3.60 -14.35
C ALA A 34 7.36 4.93 -15.02
N GLU A 35 7.83 6.02 -14.40
CA GLU A 35 7.78 7.41 -14.88
C GLU A 35 6.38 7.98 -15.15
N THR A 36 5.77 8.56 -14.12
CA THR A 36 4.87 9.69 -14.35
C THR A 36 5.71 10.93 -14.63
N GLU A 37 5.54 11.52 -15.82
CA GLU A 37 6.30 12.64 -16.40
C GLU A 37 6.43 13.92 -15.54
N ARG A 38 5.85 13.98 -14.34
CA ARG A 38 5.85 15.20 -13.53
C ARG A 38 6.91 15.29 -12.44
N GLU A 39 7.54 14.20 -11.98
CA GLU A 39 8.41 14.31 -10.80
C GLU A 39 9.54 13.27 -10.64
N GLY A 40 9.93 12.54 -11.69
CA GLY A 40 11.04 11.58 -11.62
C GLY A 40 10.88 10.52 -10.51
N THR A 41 9.64 10.22 -10.14
CA THR A 41 9.28 9.37 -9.00
C THR A 41 8.64 8.08 -9.52
N LEU A 42 9.12 6.93 -9.05
CA LEU A 42 8.57 5.62 -9.39
C LEU A 42 7.19 5.44 -8.72
N ALA A 43 6.21 4.97 -9.49
CA ALA A 43 4.91 4.54 -8.99
C ALA A 43 4.78 3.01 -9.13
N VAL A 44 4.33 2.34 -8.08
CA VAL A 44 4.10 0.90 -8.10
C VAL A 44 2.71 0.64 -7.57
N ILE A 45 1.91 -0.09 -8.34
CA ILE A 45 0.54 -0.44 -7.98
C ILE A 45 0.52 -1.91 -7.58
N ALA A 46 0.29 -2.20 -6.31
CA ALA A 46 -0.02 -3.53 -5.82
C ALA A 46 -1.53 -3.77 -5.94
N THR A 47 -1.93 -4.98 -6.32
CA THR A 47 -3.32 -5.45 -6.33
C THR A 47 -3.43 -6.58 -5.33
N LEU A 48 -4.17 -6.35 -4.24
CA LEU A 48 -4.44 -7.33 -3.20
C LEU A 48 -5.67 -8.15 -3.60
N ILE A 49 -5.44 -9.42 -3.93
CA ILE A 49 -6.44 -10.39 -4.41
C ILE A 49 -7.07 -11.13 -3.21
N GLY A 50 -6.32 -11.33 -2.12
CA GLY A 50 -6.78 -12.05 -0.94
C GLY A 50 -6.28 -11.44 0.37
N ILE A 51 -7.18 -11.41 1.36
CA ILE A 51 -6.87 -11.11 2.75
C ILE A 51 -7.37 -12.27 3.61
N VAL A 52 -6.47 -12.97 4.29
CA VAL A 52 -6.72 -14.11 5.17
C VAL A 52 -6.26 -13.73 6.57
N GLY A 53 -7.06 -14.03 7.61
CA GLY A 53 -6.67 -13.75 9.01
C GLY A 53 -7.29 -12.50 9.65
N GLY A 54 -8.25 -11.86 8.99
CA GLY A 54 -9.00 -10.72 9.54
C GLY A 54 -8.41 -9.36 9.16
N THR A 55 -9.30 -8.44 8.81
CA THR A 55 -8.97 -7.10 8.27
C THR A 55 -8.28 -6.19 9.28
N LEU A 56 -8.56 -6.34 10.59
CA LEU A 56 -7.89 -5.56 11.64
C LEU A 56 -6.39 -5.87 11.72
N ALA A 57 -6.02 -7.15 11.79
CA ALA A 57 -4.62 -7.56 11.88
C ALA A 57 -3.82 -7.14 10.63
N ILE A 58 -4.44 -7.22 9.45
CA ILE A 58 -3.82 -6.72 8.21
C ILE A 58 -3.71 -5.20 8.23
N ALA A 59 -4.72 -4.47 8.72
CA ALA A 59 -4.66 -3.02 8.84
C ALA A 59 -3.50 -2.55 9.74
N GLU A 60 -3.25 -3.23 10.87
CA GLU A 60 -2.12 -2.96 11.74
C GLU A 60 -0.77 -3.22 11.06
N GLN A 61 -0.66 -4.33 10.33
CA GLN A 61 0.55 -4.69 9.58
C GLN A 61 0.83 -3.70 8.44
N ILE A 62 -0.20 -3.29 7.68
CA ILE A 62 -0.08 -2.25 6.64
C ILE A 62 0.34 -0.92 7.25
N ARG A 63 -0.21 -0.53 8.40
CA ARG A 63 0.17 0.72 9.07
C ARG A 63 1.63 0.69 9.53
N SER A 64 2.06 -0.43 10.10
CA SER A 64 3.45 -0.63 10.56
C SER A 64 4.42 -0.59 9.38
N TRP A 65 4.11 -1.35 8.31
CA TRP A 65 4.85 -1.31 7.06
C TRP A 65 4.97 0.12 6.51
N TYR A 66 3.88 0.87 6.45
CA TYR A 66 3.90 2.24 5.95
C TYR A 66 4.83 3.14 6.78
N GLN A 67 4.80 3.00 8.11
CA GLN A 67 5.68 3.77 8.99
C GLN A 67 7.16 3.43 8.78
N GLU A 68 7.50 2.15 8.61
CA GLU A 68 8.87 1.71 8.34
C GLU A 68 9.42 2.29 7.02
N TYR A 69 8.62 2.21 5.95
CA TYR A 69 9.05 2.68 4.63
C TYR A 69 8.94 4.20 4.45
N ARG A 70 8.06 4.88 5.19
CA ARG A 70 8.00 6.34 5.23
C ARG A 70 9.20 6.94 5.98
N GLN A 71 9.64 6.33 7.07
CA GLN A 71 10.79 6.81 7.84
C GLN A 71 12.14 6.59 7.10
N GLY A 72 12.14 5.74 6.07
CA GLY A 72 13.22 5.63 5.10
C GLY A 72 14.51 5.09 5.71
N LYS A 73 14.77 3.79 5.55
CA LYS A 73 16.16 3.29 5.65
C LYS A 73 16.96 3.95 4.52
N SER A 74 17.80 4.94 4.85
CA SER A 74 18.74 5.62 3.94
C SER A 74 18.21 6.75 3.03
N GLY A 75 17.18 7.50 3.44
CA GLY A 75 16.80 8.77 2.79
C GLY A 75 15.98 8.65 1.49
N LYS A 76 15.59 7.43 1.11
CA LYS A 76 14.65 7.15 0.01
C LYS A 76 13.29 6.80 0.60
N SER A 77 12.50 7.83 0.91
CA SER A 77 11.18 7.68 1.52
C SER A 77 10.08 7.42 0.49
N LEU A 78 9.00 6.80 0.95
CA LEU A 78 7.72 6.85 0.25
C LEU A 78 7.23 8.30 0.24
N LYS A 79 6.90 8.82 -0.94
CA LYS A 79 6.28 10.15 -1.08
C LYS A 79 4.80 10.07 -0.78
N LYS A 80 4.11 9.06 -1.31
CA LYS A 80 2.66 8.93 -1.19
C LYS A 80 2.24 7.47 -1.27
N VAL A 81 1.29 7.07 -0.45
CA VAL A 81 0.65 5.76 -0.53
C VAL A 81 -0.86 5.92 -0.46
N VAL A 82 -1.55 5.30 -1.41
CA VAL A 82 -3.01 5.34 -1.53
C VAL A 82 -3.55 3.92 -1.63
N ILE A 83 -4.47 3.56 -0.74
CA ILE A 83 -5.28 2.35 -0.84
C ILE A 83 -6.57 2.71 -1.55
N VAL A 84 -6.97 1.90 -2.52
CA VAL A 84 -8.24 1.96 -3.25
C VAL A 84 -9.02 0.71 -2.88
N GLY A 85 -10.12 0.89 -2.17
CA GLY A 85 -11.02 -0.19 -1.75
C GLY A 85 -11.84 -0.73 -2.91
N ARG A 86 -12.58 -1.82 -2.67
CA ARG A 86 -13.36 -2.52 -3.70
C ARG A 86 -14.48 -1.66 -4.30
N ASN A 87 -15.02 -0.75 -3.52
CA ASN A 87 -16.06 0.20 -3.93
C ASN A 87 -15.49 1.45 -4.63
N GLY A 88 -14.17 1.53 -4.82
CA GLY A 88 -13.50 2.70 -5.41
C GLY A 88 -13.18 3.82 -4.42
N ASP A 89 -13.54 3.65 -3.14
CA ASP A 89 -13.10 4.53 -2.05
C ASP A 89 -11.58 4.59 -1.99
N ARG A 90 -11.04 5.75 -1.60
CA ARG A 90 -9.58 5.97 -1.55
C ARG A 90 -9.17 6.46 -0.18
N LEU A 91 -8.10 5.88 0.35
CA LEU A 91 -7.48 6.28 1.61
C LEU A 91 -6.00 6.56 1.37
N ILE A 92 -5.57 7.79 1.66
CA ILE A 92 -4.15 8.13 1.72
C ILE A 92 -3.63 7.67 3.08
N LEU A 93 -2.55 6.89 3.10
CA LEU A 93 -2.00 6.36 4.36
C LEU A 93 -1.32 7.41 5.24
N GLU A 94 -1.00 8.58 4.68
CA GLU A 94 -0.54 9.72 5.44
C GLU A 94 -1.58 10.14 6.48
N ASN A 95 -1.25 9.88 7.76
CA ASN A 95 -2.11 10.11 8.93
C ASN A 95 -3.34 9.19 9.04
N ALA A 96 -3.44 8.14 8.22
CA ALA A 96 -4.51 7.16 8.37
C ALA A 96 -4.38 6.38 9.70
N SER A 97 -5.52 6.17 10.37
CA SER A 97 -5.62 5.30 11.53
C SER A 97 -5.79 3.83 11.11
N VAL A 98 -5.57 2.90 12.05
CA VAL A 98 -5.78 1.47 11.79
C VAL A 98 -7.24 1.21 11.41
N GLU A 99 -8.20 1.86 12.08
CA GLU A 99 -9.63 1.70 11.82
C GLU A 99 -10.01 2.19 10.42
N GLN A 100 -9.40 3.26 9.94
CA GLN A 100 -9.62 3.75 8.58
C GLN A 100 -9.08 2.76 7.54
N ILE A 101 -7.89 2.20 7.79
CA ILE A 101 -7.29 1.17 6.93
C ILE A 101 -8.18 -0.07 6.94
N GLN A 102 -8.60 -0.55 8.11
CA GLN A 102 -9.50 -1.70 8.23
C GLN A 102 -10.79 -1.46 7.42
N LYS A 103 -11.41 -0.29 7.59
CA LYS A 103 -12.66 0.05 6.90
C LYS A 103 -12.51 0.02 5.39
N ILE A 104 -11.41 0.51 4.82
CA ILE A 104 -11.21 0.45 3.36
C ILE A 104 -10.91 -0.96 2.85
N LEU A 105 -10.32 -1.83 3.68
CA LEU A 105 -10.13 -3.25 3.35
C LEU A 105 -11.43 -4.06 3.41
N GLU A 106 -12.39 -3.63 4.24
CA GLU A 106 -13.73 -4.24 4.39
C GLU A 106 -14.75 -3.70 3.40
N SER A 107 -14.48 -2.53 2.81
CA SER A 107 -15.34 -1.89 1.82
C SER A 107 -15.46 -2.72 0.55
#